data_AF-A0A1G1YV41-F1
#
_entry.id   AF-A0A1G1YV41-F1
#
_cell.length_a   1.000
_cell.length_b   1.000
_cell.length_c   1.000
_cell.angle_alpha   90.00
_cell.angle_beta   90.00
_cell.angle_gamma   90.00
#
_symmetry.space_group_name_H-M   'P 1'
#
loop_
_entity.id
_entity.type
_entity.pdbx_description
1 polymer ?
#
loop_
_entity_poly.entity_id
_entity_poly.type
_entity_poly.pdbx_seq_one_letter_code
_entity_poly.pdbx_strand_id
1 'polypeptide(L)' 'MRQCEICGKGRKMAGKRNKLRGHFNPTPLQAKYPNLQKTLDQNGKRVLACTNCLKTLAKRAARA' A
#
# COMPACT_ATOMS: atom_id res chain seq x y z
N MET A 1 -13.28 6.32 -3.59
CA MET A 1 -11.98 5.87 -4.15
C MET A 1 -11.43 4.74 -3.29
N ARG A 2 -10.77 3.72 -3.87
CA ARG A 2 -10.09 2.68 -3.08
C ARG A 2 -8.80 3.25 -2.49
N GLN A 3 -8.83 3.56 -1.20
CA GLN A 3 -7.69 4.10 -0.45
C GLN A 3 -7.61 3.42 0.92
N CYS A 4 -6.43 3.47 1.53
CA CYS A 4 -6.28 3.03 2.92
C CYS A 4 -6.97 4.01 3.85
N GLU A 5 -7.89 3.54 4.68
CA GLU A 5 -8.63 4.37 5.64
C GLU A 5 -7.75 4.84 6.81
N ILE A 6 -6.63 4.16 7.08
CA ILE A 6 -5.70 4.48 8.18
C ILE A 6 -4.67 5.54 7.77
N CYS A 7 -4.12 5.46 6.56
CA CYS A 7 -3.00 6.32 6.13
C CYS A 7 -3.25 7.10 4.83
N GLY A 8 -4.45 7.02 4.26
CA GLY A 8 -4.83 7.73 3.04
C GLY A 8 -4.16 7.25 1.76
N LYS A 9 -3.30 6.23 1.80
CA LYS A 9 -2.62 5.72 0.59
C LYS A 9 -3.63 5.28 -0.46
N GLY A 10 -3.58 5.93 -1.61
CA GLY A 10 -4.40 5.64 -2.78
C GLY A 10 -3.55 5.33 -4.01
N ARG A 11 -4.22 5.24 -5.17
CA ARG A 11 -3.57 5.09 -6.47
C ARG A 11 -2.66 6.29 -6.74
N LYS A 12 -1.44 6.04 -7.23
CA LYS A 12 -0.53 7.08 -7.73
C LYS A 12 -0.02 6.76 -9.13
N MET A 13 0.24 7.78 -9.94
CA MET A 13 0.96 7.61 -11.20
C MET A 13 2.46 7.66 -10.92
N ALA A 14 3.22 6.69 -11.42
CA ALA A 14 4.67 6.67 -11.28
C ALA A 14 5.32 6.15 -12.56
N GLY A 15 6.48 6.70 -12.90
CA GLY A 15 7.29 6.20 -14.00
C GLY A 15 7.77 4.78 -13.74
N LYS A 16 7.65 3.93 -14.75
CA LYS A 16 8.33 2.64 -14.76
C LYS A 16 9.65 2.80 -15.50
N ARG A 17 10.68 2.07 -15.06
CA ARG A 17 11.96 1.94 -15.77
C ARG A 17 12.24 0.47 -16.00
N ASN A 18 12.63 0.12 -17.22
CA ASN A 18 13.06 -1.24 -17.54
C ASN A 18 14.58 -1.29 -17.55
N LYS A 19 15.17 -2.24 -16.81
CA LYS A 19 16.62 -2.45 -16.84
C LYS A 19 16.96 -3.30 -18.06
N LEU A 20 17.77 -2.77 -18.97
CA LEU A 20 18.26 -3.44 -20.16
C LEU A 20 19.77 -3.32 -20.21
N ARG A 21 20.48 -4.46 -20.19
CA ARG A 21 21.94 -4.55 -20.37
C ARG A 21 22.73 -3.48 -19.58
N GLY A 22 22.34 -3.23 -18.32
CA GLY A 22 23.01 -2.26 -17.43
C GLY A 22 22.41 -0.86 -17.40
N HIS A 23 21.54 -0.49 -18.33
CA HIS A 23 20.90 0.84 -18.39
C HIS A 23 19.40 0.78 -18.05
N PHE A 24 18.87 1.85 -17.48
CA PHE A 24 17.43 1.97 -17.19
C PHE A 24 16.75 2.83 -18.26
N ASN A 25 15.94 2.20 -19.10
CA ASN A 25 15.14 2.92 -20.08
C ASN A 25 13.85 3.43 -19.44
N PRO A 26 13.53 4.74 -19.55
CA PRO A 26 12.26 5.28 -19.11
C PRO A 26 11.12 4.71 -19.96
N THR A 27 10.00 4.40 -19.32
CA THR A 27 8.78 3.91 -19.97
C THR A 27 7.59 4.76 -19.54
N PRO A 28 6.43 4.66 -20.22
CA PRO A 28 5.25 5.43 -19.87
C PRO A 28 4.86 5.31 -18.40
N LEU A 29 4.22 6.35 -17.87
CA LEU A 29 3.70 6.36 -16.51
C LEU A 29 2.69 5.23 -16.33
N GLN A 30 2.80 4.52 -15.22
CA GLN A 30 1.85 3.47 -14.85
C GLN A 30 1.20 3.78 -13.51
N ALA A 31 -0.07 3.41 -13.38
CA ALA A 31 -0.75 3.45 -12.10
C ALA A 31 -0.14 2.41 -11.15
N LYS A 32 0.23 2.85 -9.94
CA LYS A 32 0.67 2.02 -8.84
C LYS A 32 -0.38 2.06 -7.74
N TYR A 33 -0.78 0.88 -7.28
CA TYR A 33 -1.81 0.71 -6.27
C TYR A 33 -1.19 0.22 -4.96
N PRO A 34 -1.67 0.70 -3.80
CA PRO A 34 -1.31 0.10 -2.53
C PRO A 34 -1.95 -1.28 -2.39
N ASN A 35 -1.26 -2.21 -1.72
CA ASN A 35 -1.81 -3.51 -1.36
C ASN A 35 -2.83 -3.34 -0.23
N LEU A 36 -4.10 -3.14 -0.62
CA LEU A 36 -5.23 -2.94 0.30
C LEU A 36 -5.90 -4.27 0.63
N GLN A 37 -6.21 -4.49 1.91
CA GLN A 37 -6.96 -5.64 2.41
C GLN A 37 -8.04 -5.19 3.38
N LYS A 38 -9.14 -5.94 3.48
CA LYS A 38 -10.22 -5.70 4.45
C LYS A 38 -9.83 -6.32 5.78
N THR A 39 -9.85 -5.56 6.86
CA THR A 39 -9.47 -6.04 8.19
C THR A 39 -10.35 -5.45 9.28
N LEU A 40 -10.17 -5.95 10.51
CA LEU A 40 -10.76 -5.35 11.70
C LEU A 40 -9.75 -4.37 12.30
N ASP A 41 -10.25 -3.21 12.70
CA ASP A 41 -9.50 -2.20 13.45
C ASP A 41 -9.44 -2.59 14.95
N GLN A 42 -8.63 -1.88 15.74
CA GLN A 42 -8.49 -2.12 17.18
C GLN A 42 -9.81 -2.00 17.95
N ASN A 43 -10.77 -1.24 17.39
CA ASN A 43 -12.11 -1.07 17.92
C ASN A 43 -13.14 -2.06 17.35
N GLY A 44 -12.70 -3.10 16.62
CA GLY A 44 -13.58 -4.10 16.01
C GLY A 44 -14.31 -3.67 14.73
N LYS A 45 -14.04 -2.46 14.21
CA LYS A 45 -14.65 -1.96 12.97
C LYS A 45 -13.99 -2.56 11.73
N ARG A 46 -14.77 -2.92 10.71
CA ARG A 46 -14.23 -3.33 9.40
C ARG A 46 -13.70 -2.11 8.64
N VAL A 47 -12.42 -2.15 8.26
CA VAL A 47 -11.72 -1.08 7.55
C VAL A 47 -10.94 -1.61 6.35
N LEU A 48 -10.75 -0.76 5.33
CA LEU A 48 -9.85 -1.05 4.21
C LEU A 48 -8.46 -0.50 4.51
N ALA A 49 -7.50 -1.38 4.81
CA ALA A 49 -6.17 -1.01 5.26
C ALA A 49 -5.06 -1.53 4.32
N CYS A 50 -3.96 -0.79 4.21
CA CYS A 50 -2.79 -1.26 3.46
C CYS A 50 -1.96 -2.25 4.30
N THR A 51 -1.26 -3.17 3.65
CA THR A 51 -0.45 -4.21 4.32
C THR A 51 0.58 -3.66 5.31
N ASN A 52 1.14 -2.47 5.06
CA ASN A 52 2.06 -1.84 6.01
C ASN A 52 1.35 -1.42 7.31
N CYS A 53 0.14 -0.85 7.22
CA CYS A 53 -0.63 -0.49 8.41
C CYS A 53 -1.05 -1.74 9.19
N LEU A 54 -1.40 -2.83 8.49
CA LEU A 54 -1.72 -4.11 9.12
C LEU A 54 -0.55 -4.68 9.89
N LYS A 55 0.64 -4.64 9.31
CA LYS A 55 1.87 -5.09 10.01
C LYS A 55 2.12 -4.27 11.27
N THR A 56 1.88 -2.95 11.24
CA THR A 56 2.01 -2.09 12.41
C THR A 56 0.96 -2.40 13.48
N LEU A 57 -0.31 -2.61 13.08
CA LEU A 57 -1.39 -2.99 13.99
C LEU A 57 -1.09 -4.32 14.70
N ALA A 58 -0.67 -5.34 13.95
CA ALA A 58 -0.30 -6.64 14.50
C ALA A 58 0.86 -6.54 15.50
N LYS A 59 1.89 -5.73 15.20
CA LYS A 59 3.00 -5.47 16.13
C LYS A 59 2.57 -4.76 17.40
N ARG A 60 1.58 -3.86 17.34
CA ARG A 60 1.04 -3.17 18.52
C ARG A 60 0.21 -4.13 19.37
N ALA A 61 -0.63 -4.95 18.74
CA ALA A 61 -1.43 -5.96 19.43
C ALA A 61 -0.55 -7.01 20.14
N ALA A 62 0.58 -7.41 19.55
CA ALA A 62 1.50 -8.38 20.17
C ALA A 62 2.36 -7.80 21.32
N ARG A 63 2.40 -6.47 21.48
CA ARG A 63 3.16 -5.78 22.54
C ARG A 63 2.27 -5.35 23.71
N ALA A 64 0.96 -5.34 23.50
CA ALA A 64 -0.05 -5.08 24.54
C ALA A 64 -0.37 -6.38 25.26
#